data_AF-M2LQ61-F1
#
_entry.id   AF-M2LQ61-F1
#
_cell.length_a   1.000
_cell.length_b   1.000
_cell.length_c   1.000
_cell.angle_alpha   90.00
_cell.angle_beta   90.00
_cell.angle_gamma   90.00
#
_symmetry.space_group_name_H-M   'P 1'
#
loop_
_entity.id
_entity.type
_entity.pdbx_description
1 polymer ?
#
loop_
_entity_poly.entity_id
_entity_poly.type
_entity_poly.pdbx_seq_one_letter_code
_entity_poly.pdbx_strand_id
1 'polypeptide(L)'
;MASPKQTQTPRAVARGKASALIAEFEESGSSFGSLSKFRDLHPTAAVLLFTPIIVPTGYQGTHGQQSLQVAMDFKAPATSGSKDGHCDTDPFETLGRAMSKQHNRIMHVPFVPSVGFTKTHEAFLAAGDAVLVVSCVPEQLTGGERSSIEAILAKQVEFGRAVANSLKARARQVPFTTFSFGSDDWLNEIAQGLNHVWVGDKYNADSIENILTLLFDVKAPKAEPAPAKSAQS
;
A
#
# COMPACT_ATOMS: atom_id res chain seq x y z
N MET A 1 12.94 -31.59 39.71
CA MET A 1 13.56 -30.63 38.77
C MET A 1 12.47 -30.06 37.89
N ALA A 2 12.00 -28.86 38.20
CA ALA A 2 10.91 -28.20 37.49
C ALA A 2 11.51 -27.26 36.43
N SER A 3 11.16 -27.48 35.16
CA SER A 3 11.52 -26.60 34.05
C SER A 3 10.79 -25.26 34.18
N PRO A 4 11.45 -24.12 33.89
CA PRO A 4 10.78 -22.83 33.95
C PRO A 4 9.80 -22.68 32.77
N LYS A 5 8.53 -22.39 33.10
CA LYS A 5 7.53 -21.88 32.16
C LYS A 5 8.00 -20.53 31.63
N GLN A 6 8.28 -20.43 30.34
CA GLN A 6 8.44 -19.14 29.68
C GLN A 6 7.07 -18.45 29.61
N THR A 7 6.91 -17.44 30.45
CA THR A 7 5.81 -16.49 30.40
C THR A 7 5.98 -15.63 29.14
N GLN A 8 5.15 -15.85 28.10
CA GLN A 8 5.01 -14.91 27.00
C GLN A 8 4.42 -13.60 27.54
N THR A 9 5.21 -12.55 27.54
CA THR A 9 4.79 -11.17 27.78
C THR A 9 3.88 -10.70 26.64
N PRO A 10 2.88 -9.83 26.90
CA PRO A 10 1.93 -9.39 25.88
C PRO A 10 2.64 -8.49 24.86
N ARG A 11 2.66 -8.97 23.61
CA ARG A 11 3.42 -8.44 22.46
C ARG A 11 2.63 -7.37 21.68
N ALA A 12 1.92 -6.49 22.37
CA ALA A 12 1.07 -5.46 21.78
C ALA A 12 1.56 -4.07 22.19
N VAL A 13 1.54 -3.11 21.25
CA VAL A 13 1.57 -1.63 21.40
C VAL A 13 2.60 -0.90 20.50
N ALA A 14 3.65 -1.53 19.98
CA ALA A 14 4.70 -0.79 19.22
C ALA A 14 4.74 -1.01 17.69
N ARG A 15 3.90 -1.87 17.10
CA ARG A 15 4.08 -2.37 15.72
C ARG A 15 3.75 -1.39 14.58
N GLY A 16 3.12 -0.25 14.86
CA GLY A 16 2.76 0.72 13.81
C GLY A 16 3.71 1.90 13.64
N LYS A 17 4.86 1.94 14.32
CA LYS A 17 5.82 3.06 14.20
C LYS A 17 6.89 2.72 13.17
N ALA A 18 7.36 3.72 12.40
CA ALA A 18 8.42 3.53 11.41
C ALA A 18 9.63 2.70 11.90
N SER A 19 10.06 2.87 13.16
CA SER A 19 11.15 2.07 13.75
C SER A 19 10.84 0.57 13.87
N ALA A 20 9.59 0.22 14.15
CA ALA A 20 9.14 -1.16 14.19
C ALA A 20 9.02 -1.74 12.77
N LEU A 21 8.55 -0.93 11.81
CA LEU A 21 8.48 -1.33 10.40
C LEU A 21 9.86 -1.60 9.80
N ILE A 22 10.87 -0.81 10.18
CA ILE A 22 12.26 -1.02 9.77
C ILE A 22 12.74 -2.39 10.25
N ALA A 23 12.54 -2.70 11.53
CA ALA A 23 12.93 -3.99 12.11
C ALA A 23 12.20 -5.17 11.42
N GLU A 24 10.90 -5.04 11.15
CA GLU A 24 10.11 -6.06 10.44
C GLU A 24 10.60 -6.27 9.01
N PHE A 25 10.90 -5.18 8.30
CA PHE A 25 11.44 -5.25 6.94
C PHE A 25 12.81 -5.96 6.93
N GLU A 26 13.70 -5.64 7.87
CA GLU A 26 15.01 -6.28 7.99
C GLU A 26 14.90 -7.76 8.39
N GLU A 27 14.00 -8.10 9.32
CA GLU A 27 13.70 -9.48 9.73
C GLU A 27 13.10 -10.32 8.59
N SER A 28 12.38 -9.70 7.65
CA SER A 28 11.76 -10.41 6.51
C SER A 28 12.79 -11.03 5.55
N GLY A 29 14.09 -10.69 5.68
CA GLY A 29 15.22 -11.47 5.15
C GLY A 29 15.21 -11.73 3.64
N SER A 30 14.40 -11.00 2.87
CA SER A 30 14.16 -11.34 1.47
C SER A 30 15.35 -10.96 0.59
N SER A 31 15.62 -11.77 -0.43
CA SER A 31 16.60 -11.46 -1.48
C SER A 31 16.22 -10.27 -2.39
N PHE A 32 15.09 -9.60 -2.15
CA PHE A 32 14.46 -8.60 -3.03
C PHE A 32 14.57 -7.15 -2.56
N GLY A 33 15.14 -6.86 -1.39
CA GLY A 33 15.29 -5.47 -0.99
C GLY A 33 16.09 -5.28 0.29
N SER A 34 17.15 -4.48 0.17
CA SER A 34 17.63 -3.66 1.29
C SER A 34 16.83 -2.36 1.25
N LEU A 35 16.41 -1.82 2.39
CA LEU A 35 15.80 -0.47 2.45
C LEU A 35 16.69 0.57 1.78
N SER A 36 18.00 0.39 1.81
CA SER A 36 18.96 1.26 1.10
C SER A 36 18.64 1.34 -0.41
N LYS A 37 18.22 0.24 -1.05
CA LYS A 37 17.90 0.26 -2.48
C LYS A 37 16.70 1.14 -2.81
N PHE A 38 15.76 1.32 -1.90
CA PHE A 38 14.66 2.28 -2.07
C PHE A 38 15.15 3.72 -1.87
N ARG A 39 16.03 3.95 -0.89
CA ARG A 39 16.60 5.27 -0.58
C ARG A 39 17.57 5.78 -1.64
N ASP A 40 18.27 4.86 -2.31
CA ASP A 40 19.25 5.15 -3.35
C ASP A 40 18.61 5.33 -4.74
N LEU A 41 17.28 5.21 -4.86
CA LEU A 41 16.58 5.41 -6.14
C LEU A 41 16.76 6.85 -6.63
N HIS A 42 17.01 7.02 -7.93
CA HIS A 42 17.03 8.33 -8.54
C HIS A 42 15.65 9.01 -8.42
N PRO A 43 15.55 10.33 -8.24
CA PRO A 43 14.25 11.02 -8.17
C PRO A 43 13.37 10.86 -9.42
N THR A 44 13.95 10.46 -10.56
CA THR A 44 13.23 10.16 -11.80
C THR A 44 12.93 8.68 -12.03
N ALA A 45 13.29 7.82 -11.07
CA ALA A 45 13.02 6.40 -11.12
C ALA A 45 11.51 6.13 -11.16
N ALA A 46 11.09 5.18 -11.98
CA ALA A 46 9.70 4.77 -12.09
C ALA A 46 9.32 3.84 -10.92
N VAL A 47 8.56 4.36 -9.97
CA VAL A 47 8.07 3.57 -8.82
C VAL A 47 6.67 3.06 -9.14
N LEU A 48 6.52 1.74 -9.23
CA LEU A 48 5.24 1.08 -9.44
C LEU A 48 4.54 0.89 -8.09
N LEU A 49 3.32 1.38 -7.98
CA LEU A 49 2.45 1.17 -6.84
C LEU A 49 1.26 0.31 -7.30
N PHE A 50 1.34 -0.99 -7.07
CA PHE A 50 0.25 -1.92 -7.38
C PHE A 50 -0.83 -1.83 -6.31
N THR A 51 -2.02 -1.40 -6.71
CA THR A 51 -3.13 -1.13 -5.80
C THR A 51 -4.29 -2.07 -6.10
N PRO A 52 -4.88 -2.72 -5.09
CA PRO A 52 -6.05 -3.55 -5.32
C PRO A 52 -7.23 -2.64 -5.70
N ILE A 53 -7.98 -2.98 -6.75
CA ILE A 53 -9.28 -2.34 -7.05
C ILE A 53 -10.29 -2.84 -6.02
N ILE A 54 -10.17 -2.30 -4.82
CA ILE A 54 -10.98 -2.56 -3.64
C ILE A 54 -11.05 -1.22 -2.92
N VAL A 55 -12.26 -0.74 -2.60
CA VAL A 55 -12.43 0.51 -1.85
C VAL A 55 -12.07 0.25 -0.37
N PRO A 56 -11.02 0.89 0.20
CA PRO A 56 -10.64 0.78 1.60
C PRO A 56 -11.54 1.62 2.50
N THR A 57 -11.45 1.37 3.80
CA THR A 57 -12.30 1.97 4.83
C THR A 57 -12.18 3.49 4.92
N GLY A 58 -13.31 4.21 4.86
CA GLY A 58 -13.38 5.67 5.07
C GLY A 58 -13.79 6.51 3.85
N TYR A 59 -14.16 5.86 2.75
CA TYR A 59 -14.62 6.53 1.52
C TYR A 59 -16.16 6.45 1.39
N GLN A 60 -16.89 7.25 2.19
CA GLN A 60 -18.33 7.46 1.99
C GLN A 60 -18.63 8.93 1.67
N GLY A 61 -18.84 9.19 0.38
CA GLY A 61 -19.84 10.14 -0.08
C GLY A 61 -21.15 9.39 -0.31
N THR A 62 -22.25 9.87 0.25
CA THR A 62 -23.58 9.26 0.16
C THR A 62 -24.14 9.33 -1.27
N HIS A 63 -24.06 8.29 -2.09
CA HIS A 63 -25.11 7.91 -3.06
C HIS A 63 -24.78 6.59 -3.80
N GLY A 64 -25.84 5.86 -4.16
CA GLY A 64 -25.80 4.47 -4.62
C GLY A 64 -25.13 4.19 -5.96
N GLN A 65 -24.66 2.94 -6.05
CA GLN A 65 -24.25 2.15 -7.22
C GLN A 65 -24.37 2.79 -8.60
N GLN A 66 -23.23 2.96 -9.31
CA GLN A 66 -23.12 2.69 -10.75
C GLN A 66 -21.73 2.13 -11.11
N SER A 67 -21.71 1.28 -12.13
CA SER A 67 -20.71 0.25 -12.43
C SER A 67 -19.45 0.73 -13.18
N LEU A 68 -18.39 -0.06 -13.04
CA LEU A 68 -17.22 -0.12 -13.93
C LEU A 68 -17.64 -0.20 -15.42
N GLN A 69 -17.41 0.88 -16.17
CA GLN A 69 -17.33 0.83 -17.63
C GLN A 69 -16.12 1.63 -18.09
N VAL A 70 -15.17 0.92 -18.70
CA VAL A 70 -13.98 1.47 -19.35
C VAL A 70 -14.41 2.25 -20.59
N ALA A 71 -13.93 3.48 -20.75
CA ALA A 71 -13.81 4.12 -22.06
C ALA A 71 -12.53 4.97 -22.11
N MET A 72 -11.62 4.55 -22.99
CA MET A 72 -10.53 5.39 -23.45
C MET A 72 -11.12 6.56 -24.23
N ASP A 73 -10.84 7.80 -23.82
CA ASP A 73 -10.83 8.94 -24.75
C ASP A 73 -9.91 10.05 -24.22
N PHE A 74 -8.81 10.28 -24.92
CA PHE A 74 -7.89 11.39 -24.65
C PHE A 74 -8.48 12.67 -25.24
N LYS A 75 -9.17 13.46 -24.41
CA LYS A 75 -9.39 14.89 -24.69
C LYS A 75 -9.51 15.67 -23.39
N ALA A 76 -8.51 16.48 -23.08
CA ALA A 76 -8.55 17.41 -21.96
C ALA A 76 -9.67 18.45 -22.16
N PRO A 77 -10.37 18.83 -21.08
CA PRO A 77 -10.98 20.15 -21.01
C PRO A 77 -10.51 20.96 -19.80
N ALA A 78 -10.52 22.26 -20.01
CA ALA A 78 -10.15 23.30 -19.09
C ALA A 78 -11.05 23.38 -17.85
N THR A 79 -10.51 24.08 -16.85
CA THR A 79 -11.11 24.51 -15.58
C THR A 79 -12.53 25.10 -15.71
N SER A 80 -13.49 24.55 -14.95
CA SER A 80 -14.56 25.30 -14.28
C SER A 80 -15.27 24.41 -13.25
N GLY A 81 -15.68 25.02 -12.14
CA GLY A 81 -16.10 24.32 -10.93
C GLY A 81 -17.42 23.56 -11.04
N SER A 82 -17.47 22.42 -10.35
CA SER A 82 -18.64 21.89 -9.67
C SER A 82 -18.14 21.09 -8.47
N LYS A 83 -18.43 21.59 -7.26
CA LYS A 83 -18.15 20.91 -5.99
C LYS A 83 -19.30 19.94 -5.73
N ASP A 84 -19.31 18.81 -6.42
CA ASP A 84 -20.07 17.62 -6.01
C ASP A 84 -19.13 16.42 -6.24
N GLY A 85 -18.49 16.04 -5.13
CA GLY A 85 -17.35 15.15 -5.08
C GLY A 85 -17.75 13.68 -5.24
N HIS A 86 -17.62 13.19 -6.46
CA HIS A 86 -17.43 11.77 -6.73
C HIS A 86 -16.02 11.63 -7.31
N CYS A 87 -15.03 11.31 -6.46
CA CYS A 87 -13.66 11.10 -6.93
C CYS A 87 -13.58 9.69 -7.53
N ASP A 88 -13.45 9.65 -8.85
CA ASP A 88 -13.11 8.49 -9.66
C ASP A 88 -11.63 8.07 -9.45
N THR A 89 -11.11 8.28 -8.23
CA THR A 89 -9.67 8.23 -7.94
C THR A 89 -9.30 7.02 -7.10
N ASP A 90 -8.12 6.47 -7.41
CA ASP A 90 -7.52 5.37 -6.67
C ASP A 90 -7.53 5.69 -5.16
N PRO A 91 -8.05 4.81 -4.31
CA PRO A 91 -8.09 5.05 -2.86
C PRO A 91 -6.69 5.25 -2.23
N PHE A 92 -5.63 4.82 -2.92
CA PHE A 92 -4.24 5.02 -2.53
C PHE A 92 -3.60 6.26 -3.16
N GLU A 93 -4.37 7.13 -3.83
CA GLU A 93 -3.88 8.36 -4.46
C GLU A 93 -3.13 9.23 -3.44
N THR A 94 -3.57 9.26 -2.18
CA THR A 94 -2.88 10.04 -1.12
C THR A 94 -1.47 9.52 -0.86
N LEU A 95 -1.27 8.18 -0.85
CA LEU A 95 0.05 7.58 -0.73
C LEU A 95 0.92 7.93 -1.95
N GLY A 96 0.39 7.75 -3.16
CA GLY A 96 1.15 8.08 -4.38
C GLY A 96 1.54 9.55 -4.48
N ARG A 97 0.61 10.46 -4.15
CA ARG A 97 0.86 11.90 -4.06
C ARG A 97 1.87 12.26 -2.97
N ALA A 98 1.88 11.53 -1.86
CA ALA A 98 2.84 11.77 -0.80
C ALA A 98 4.24 11.31 -1.22
N MET A 99 4.34 10.16 -1.90
CA MET A 99 5.59 9.65 -2.50
C MET A 99 6.09 10.47 -3.68
N SER A 100 5.20 11.18 -4.39
CA SER A 100 5.57 11.96 -5.56
C SER A 100 6.44 13.18 -5.24
N LYS A 101 6.56 13.53 -3.95
CA LYS A 101 7.47 14.57 -3.47
C LYS A 101 8.94 14.11 -3.49
N GLN A 102 9.18 12.81 -3.52
CA GLN A 102 10.49 12.17 -3.51
C GLN A 102 10.82 11.59 -4.89
N HIS A 103 9.84 10.99 -5.56
CA HIS A 103 9.99 10.46 -6.91
C HIS A 103 8.93 11.02 -7.85
N ASN A 104 9.34 11.69 -8.92
CA ASN A 104 8.40 12.38 -9.82
C ASN A 104 7.55 11.42 -10.67
N ARG A 105 7.90 10.12 -10.71
CA ARG A 105 7.29 9.11 -11.56
C ARG A 105 6.71 7.95 -10.75
N ILE A 106 5.69 8.27 -9.94
CA ILE A 106 4.84 7.27 -9.29
C ILE A 106 3.77 6.80 -10.28
N MET A 107 3.71 5.49 -10.55
CA MET A 107 2.72 4.89 -11.44
C MET A 107 1.82 3.97 -10.64
N HIS A 108 0.56 4.35 -10.49
CA HIS A 108 -0.47 3.50 -9.94
C HIS A 108 -0.84 2.42 -10.95
N VAL A 109 -0.76 1.16 -10.54
CA VAL A 109 -1.09 0.02 -11.38
C VAL A 109 -2.18 -0.78 -10.68
N PRO A 110 -3.45 -0.58 -11.05
CA PRO A 110 -4.55 -1.26 -10.39
C PRO A 110 -4.55 -2.75 -10.73
N PHE A 111 -4.89 -3.60 -9.76
CA PHE A 111 -5.11 -5.03 -9.99
C PHE A 111 -6.42 -5.52 -9.36
N VAL A 112 -7.05 -6.51 -9.99
CA VAL A 112 -8.26 -7.15 -9.48
C VAL A 112 -7.87 -8.48 -8.85
N PRO A 113 -8.08 -8.72 -7.54
CA PRO A 113 -7.63 -9.95 -6.88
C PRO A 113 -8.21 -11.22 -7.52
N SER A 114 -9.45 -11.19 -8.03
CA SER A 114 -10.05 -12.34 -8.71
C SER A 114 -9.45 -12.66 -10.07
N VAL A 115 -8.83 -11.69 -10.73
CA VAL A 115 -8.14 -11.85 -12.02
C VAL A 115 -6.68 -12.24 -11.81
N GLY A 116 -6.05 -11.68 -10.77
CA GLY A 116 -4.65 -11.96 -10.45
C GLY A 116 -3.66 -11.25 -11.40
N PHE A 117 -2.46 -11.81 -11.49
CA PHE A 117 -1.36 -11.24 -12.27
C PHE A 117 -1.56 -11.47 -13.78
N THR A 118 -1.24 -10.47 -14.61
CA THR A 118 -1.57 -10.47 -16.06
C THR A 118 -0.39 -9.98 -16.89
N LYS A 119 -0.46 -10.16 -18.22
CA LYS A 119 0.53 -9.63 -19.17
C LYS A 119 0.67 -8.10 -19.09
N THR A 120 -0.40 -7.39 -18.76
CA THR A 120 -0.36 -5.93 -18.57
C THR A 120 0.49 -5.58 -17.35
N HIS A 121 0.30 -6.28 -16.23
CA HIS A 121 1.14 -6.11 -15.04
C HIS A 121 2.62 -6.43 -15.34
N GLU A 122 2.86 -7.47 -16.15
CA GLU A 122 4.20 -7.83 -16.60
C GLU A 122 4.87 -6.73 -17.45
N ALA A 123 4.12 -6.05 -18.31
CA ALA A 123 4.62 -4.92 -19.08
C ALA A 123 4.98 -3.73 -18.17
N PHE A 124 4.17 -3.43 -17.15
CA PHE A 124 4.52 -2.43 -16.15
C PHE A 124 5.79 -2.81 -15.37
N LEU A 125 5.87 -4.06 -14.91
CA LEU A 125 7.07 -4.59 -14.23
C LEU A 125 8.32 -4.49 -15.08
N ALA A 126 8.22 -4.52 -16.43
CA ALA A 126 9.37 -4.33 -17.31
C ALA A 126 9.89 -2.88 -17.28
N ALA A 127 9.02 -1.90 -17.03
CA ALA A 127 9.32 -0.47 -17.03
C ALA A 127 9.61 0.13 -15.64
N GLY A 128 9.33 -0.60 -14.56
CA GLY A 128 9.54 -0.13 -13.18
C GLY A 128 10.99 -0.25 -12.71
N ASP A 129 11.42 0.72 -11.90
CA ASP A 129 12.71 0.76 -11.19
C ASP A 129 12.57 0.39 -9.71
N ALA A 130 11.34 0.42 -9.19
CA ALA A 130 10.97 -0.04 -7.85
C ALA A 130 9.52 -0.52 -7.86
N VAL A 131 9.19 -1.48 -6.99
CA VAL A 131 7.87 -2.09 -6.95
C VAL A 131 7.33 -2.16 -5.53
N LEU A 132 6.13 -1.62 -5.35
CA LEU A 132 5.34 -1.71 -4.14
C LEU A 132 4.03 -2.41 -4.46
N VAL A 133 3.64 -3.37 -3.64
CA VAL A 133 2.32 -4.02 -3.73
C VAL A 133 1.54 -3.71 -2.47
N VAL A 134 0.31 -3.24 -2.61
CA VAL A 134 -0.59 -3.00 -1.49
C VAL A 134 -1.54 -4.17 -1.31
N SER A 135 -1.72 -4.60 -0.07
CA SER A 135 -2.77 -5.52 0.35
C SER A 135 -3.65 -4.88 1.42
N CYS A 136 -4.96 -4.96 1.29
CA CYS A 136 -5.87 -4.41 2.30
C CYS A 136 -7.18 -5.21 2.39
N VAL A 137 -7.81 -5.15 3.57
CA VAL A 137 -9.15 -5.70 3.78
C VAL A 137 -10.18 -4.78 3.09
N PRO A 138 -11.06 -5.31 2.23
CA PRO A 138 -12.20 -4.56 1.70
C PRO A 138 -13.13 -4.07 2.82
N GLU A 139 -13.51 -2.80 2.82
CA GLU A 139 -14.44 -2.26 3.84
C GLU A 139 -15.80 -2.97 3.80
N GLN A 140 -16.28 -3.34 2.61
CA GLN A 140 -17.58 -4.01 2.42
C GLN A 140 -17.68 -5.37 3.14
N LEU A 141 -16.54 -5.92 3.59
CA LEU A 141 -16.45 -7.18 4.29
C LEU A 141 -16.03 -7.04 5.75
N THR A 142 -15.94 -5.81 6.28
CA THR A 142 -15.60 -5.58 7.70
C THR A 142 -16.65 -6.09 8.71
N GLY A 143 -17.79 -6.59 8.21
CA GLY A 143 -18.76 -7.42 8.96
C GLY A 143 -19.14 -8.70 8.22
N GLY A 144 -18.39 -9.07 7.17
CA GLY A 144 -18.59 -10.29 6.41
C GLY A 144 -18.01 -11.51 7.11
N GLU A 145 -18.31 -12.70 6.58
CA GLU A 145 -17.70 -13.92 7.11
C GLU A 145 -16.18 -13.85 6.96
N ARG A 146 -15.48 -14.17 8.06
CA ARG A 146 -14.02 -14.19 8.14
C ARG A 146 -13.40 -14.98 6.97
N SER A 147 -13.99 -16.11 6.60
CA SER A 147 -13.59 -16.94 5.45
C SER A 147 -13.56 -16.19 4.12
N SER A 148 -14.50 -15.26 3.89
CA SER A 148 -14.55 -14.45 2.67
C SER A 148 -13.44 -13.38 2.65
N ILE A 149 -13.15 -12.77 3.81
CA ILE A 149 -12.05 -11.80 3.93
C ILE A 149 -10.72 -12.50 3.65
N GLU A 150 -10.52 -13.66 4.27
CA GLU A 150 -9.33 -14.49 4.09
C GLU A 150 -9.14 -14.88 2.62
N ALA A 151 -10.20 -15.33 1.94
CA ALA A 151 -10.12 -15.69 0.53
C ALA A 151 -9.69 -14.52 -0.38
N ILE A 152 -10.10 -13.29 -0.07
CA ILE A 152 -9.74 -12.11 -0.86
C ILE A 152 -8.32 -11.66 -0.60
N LEU A 153 -7.92 -11.60 0.67
CA LEU A 153 -6.54 -11.24 1.00
C LEU A 153 -5.55 -12.31 0.49
N ALA A 154 -5.95 -13.58 0.44
CA ALA A 154 -5.11 -14.66 -0.08
C ALA A 154 -4.79 -14.44 -1.55
N LYS A 155 -5.77 -13.97 -2.33
CA LYS A 155 -5.59 -13.58 -3.73
C LYS A 155 -4.70 -12.35 -3.91
N GLN A 156 -4.77 -11.39 -2.97
CA GLN A 156 -3.86 -10.24 -2.98
C GLN A 156 -2.41 -10.65 -2.71
N VAL A 157 -2.20 -11.58 -1.78
CA VAL A 157 -0.85 -12.14 -1.53
C VAL A 157 -0.38 -13.03 -2.67
N GLU A 158 -1.27 -13.81 -3.30
CA GLU A 158 -0.94 -14.56 -4.52
C GLU A 158 -0.47 -13.63 -5.64
N PHE A 159 -1.13 -12.47 -5.80
CA PHE A 159 -0.67 -11.43 -6.70
C PHE A 159 0.74 -10.93 -6.34
N GLY A 160 1.00 -10.62 -5.07
CA GLY A 160 2.34 -10.23 -4.59
C GLY A 160 3.41 -11.32 -4.87
N ARG A 161 3.07 -12.59 -4.70
CA ARG A 161 3.95 -13.73 -5.05
C ARG A 161 4.21 -13.81 -6.55
N ALA A 162 3.19 -13.62 -7.38
CA ALA A 162 3.36 -13.59 -8.83
C ALA A 162 4.30 -12.46 -9.27
N VAL A 163 4.16 -11.27 -8.68
CA VAL A 163 5.08 -10.14 -8.89
C VAL A 163 6.51 -10.50 -8.50
N ALA A 164 6.72 -11.02 -7.28
CA ALA A 164 8.04 -11.42 -6.80
C ALA A 164 8.68 -12.51 -7.69
N ASN A 165 7.90 -13.50 -8.12
CA ASN A 165 8.37 -14.58 -9.01
C ASN A 165 8.72 -14.04 -10.40
N SER A 166 7.96 -13.07 -10.92
CA SER A 166 8.27 -12.41 -12.19
C SER A 166 9.59 -11.61 -12.12
N LEU A 167 9.83 -10.89 -11.01
CA LEU A 167 11.10 -10.20 -10.76
C LEU A 167 12.27 -11.18 -10.64
N LYS A 168 12.10 -12.30 -9.92
CA LYS A 168 13.07 -13.41 -9.82
C LYS A 168 13.44 -13.97 -11.19
N ALA A 169 12.44 -14.35 -11.98
CA ALA A 169 12.63 -15.02 -13.28
C ALA A 169 13.39 -14.14 -14.28
N ARG A 170 13.28 -12.81 -14.14
CA ARG A 170 13.97 -11.83 -14.99
C ARG A 170 15.36 -11.45 -14.50
N ALA A 171 15.81 -12.01 -13.37
CA ALA A 171 17.05 -11.65 -12.67
C ALA A 171 17.20 -10.13 -12.43
N ARG A 172 16.07 -9.40 -12.32
CA ARG A 172 16.08 -7.96 -12.07
C ARG A 172 16.27 -7.72 -10.59
N GLN A 173 17.28 -6.92 -10.24
CA GLN A 173 17.52 -6.50 -8.86
C GLN A 173 16.72 -5.25 -8.48
N VAL A 174 15.44 -5.23 -8.84
CA VAL A 174 14.53 -4.11 -8.53
C VAL A 174 14.07 -4.23 -7.08
N PRO A 175 14.18 -3.18 -6.25
CA PRO A 175 13.65 -3.19 -4.90
C PRO A 175 12.15 -3.47 -4.90
N PHE A 176 11.74 -4.45 -4.09
CA PHE A 176 10.35 -4.90 -3.98
C PHE A 176 9.94 -5.06 -2.51
N THR A 177 8.76 -4.55 -2.17
CA THR A 177 8.09 -4.83 -0.89
C THR A 177 6.57 -4.82 -1.02
N THR A 178 5.91 -5.51 -0.09
CA THR A 178 4.45 -5.57 0.02
C THR A 178 4.04 -4.88 1.31
N PHE A 179 3.11 -3.94 1.22
CA PHE A 179 2.48 -3.32 2.37
C PHE A 179 1.13 -3.93 2.64
N SER A 180 0.82 -4.17 3.91
CA SER A 180 -0.52 -4.56 4.29
C SER A 180 -1.17 -3.67 5.34
N PHE A 181 -2.49 -3.57 5.21
CA PHE A 181 -3.36 -2.86 6.13
C PHE A 181 -4.48 -3.79 6.62
N GLY A 182 -4.77 -3.76 7.93
CA GLY A 182 -5.77 -4.60 8.57
C GLY A 182 -5.21 -5.37 9.76
N SER A 183 -5.91 -6.40 10.23
CA SER A 183 -5.46 -7.19 11.38
C SER A 183 -4.13 -7.94 11.10
N ASP A 184 -3.18 -7.78 12.02
CA ASP A 184 -1.80 -8.29 11.99
C ASP A 184 -1.71 -9.83 12.02
N ASP A 185 -2.76 -10.51 12.50
CA ASP A 185 -2.66 -11.94 12.85
C ASP A 185 -2.57 -12.86 11.62
N TRP A 186 -3.03 -12.44 10.45
CA TRP A 186 -3.27 -13.36 9.34
C TRP A 186 -2.35 -13.15 8.12
N LEU A 187 -2.03 -11.89 7.79
CA LEU A 187 -1.18 -11.58 6.65
C LEU A 187 0.25 -12.09 6.84
N ASN A 188 0.75 -12.14 8.08
CA ASN A 188 2.08 -12.66 8.38
C ASN A 188 2.23 -14.16 8.11
N GLU A 189 1.16 -14.95 8.29
CA GLU A 189 1.20 -16.39 8.00
C GLU A 189 1.18 -16.65 6.50
N ILE A 190 0.37 -15.91 5.75
CA ILE A 190 0.23 -16.13 4.32
C ILE A 190 1.28 -15.42 3.48
N ALA A 191 1.87 -14.32 3.97
CA ALA A 191 2.93 -13.59 3.28
C ALA A 191 4.32 -14.17 3.56
N GLN A 192 4.43 -15.31 4.25
CA GLN A 192 5.70 -16.01 4.44
C GLN A 192 6.45 -16.16 3.10
N GLY A 193 7.72 -15.72 3.10
CA GLY A 193 8.60 -15.74 1.92
C GLY A 193 8.47 -14.54 0.97
N LEU A 194 7.59 -13.57 1.27
CA LEU A 194 7.58 -12.25 0.64
C LEU A 194 8.26 -11.22 1.53
N ASN A 195 8.86 -10.20 0.91
CA ASN A 195 9.18 -8.96 1.61
C ASN A 195 7.85 -8.27 1.95
N HIS A 196 7.45 -8.33 3.20
CA HIS A 196 6.15 -7.90 3.66
C HIS A 196 6.31 -7.04 4.91
N VAL A 197 5.57 -5.92 4.94
CA VAL A 197 5.52 -5.01 6.07
C VAL A 197 4.05 -4.76 6.42
N TRP A 198 3.68 -5.12 7.64
CA TRP A 198 2.41 -4.71 8.21
C TRP A 198 2.46 -3.24 8.62
N VAL A 199 1.69 -2.38 7.97
CA VAL A 199 1.77 -0.92 8.20
C VAL A 199 0.85 -0.48 9.33
N GLY A 200 -0.25 -1.19 9.55
CA GLY A 200 -1.21 -0.90 10.60
C GLY A 200 -2.62 -1.41 10.32
N ASP A 201 -3.51 -1.26 11.30
CA ASP A 201 -4.90 -1.70 11.19
C ASP A 201 -5.71 -0.93 10.13
N LYS A 202 -5.28 0.29 9.79
CA LYS A 202 -6.02 1.21 8.90
C LYS A 202 -5.09 1.96 7.97
N TYR A 203 -5.59 2.28 6.79
CA TYR A 203 -4.96 3.22 5.86
C TYR A 203 -5.37 4.65 6.22
N ASN A 204 -4.43 5.43 6.76
CA ASN A 204 -4.61 6.81 7.21
C ASN A 204 -3.32 7.64 7.07
N ALA A 205 -3.36 8.92 7.46
CA ALA A 205 -2.21 9.82 7.37
C ALA A 205 -0.97 9.29 8.11
N ASP A 206 -1.13 8.73 9.30
CA ASP A 206 -0.02 8.17 10.09
C ASP A 206 0.61 6.98 9.38
N SER A 207 -0.21 6.08 8.82
CA SER A 207 0.27 4.93 8.06
C SER A 207 1.07 5.34 6.83
N ILE A 208 0.67 6.43 6.15
CA ILE A 208 1.41 7.00 5.01
C ILE A 208 2.74 7.59 5.48
N GLU A 209 2.74 8.35 6.58
CA GLU A 209 3.98 8.89 7.16
C GLU A 209 4.97 7.78 7.54
N ASN A 210 4.47 6.70 8.11
CA ASN A 210 5.29 5.54 8.45
C ASN A 210 5.91 4.87 7.21
N ILE A 211 5.14 4.71 6.13
CA ILE A 211 5.67 4.18 4.86
C ILE A 211 6.75 5.10 4.29
N LEU A 212 6.52 6.42 4.27
CA LEU A 212 7.51 7.37 3.74
C LEU A 212 8.79 7.41 4.58
N THR A 213 8.65 7.32 5.90
CA THR A 213 9.78 7.25 6.81
C THR A 213 10.56 5.96 6.60
N LEU A 214 9.86 4.82 6.43
CA LEU A 214 10.48 3.54 6.14
C LEU A 214 11.28 3.58 4.83
N LEU A 215 10.61 3.93 3.72
CA LEU A 215 11.16 3.83 2.38
C LEU A 215 12.19 4.90 2.05
N PHE A 216 11.98 6.13 2.52
CA PHE A 216 12.77 7.29 2.08
C PHE A 216 13.48 8.03 3.21
N ASP A 217 13.30 7.61 4.48
CA ASP A 217 13.82 8.32 5.65
C ASP A 217 13.29 9.77 5.76
N VAL A 218 12.07 10.00 5.25
CA VAL A 218 11.42 11.31 5.26
C VAL A 218 10.19 11.28 6.17
N LYS A 219 10.15 12.17 7.16
CA LYS A 219 8.90 12.46 7.88
C LYS A 219 7.95 13.23 6.98
N ALA A 220 6.69 12.81 6.89
CA ALA A 220 5.68 13.55 6.17
C ALA A 220 5.56 14.98 6.77
N PRO A 221 5.33 16.01 5.95
CA PRO A 221 5.11 17.34 6.48
C PRO A 221 3.86 17.32 7.37
N LYS A 222 4.02 17.69 8.64
CA LYS A 222 2.91 17.89 9.58
C LYS A 222 1.87 18.79 8.91
N ALA A 223 0.61 18.33 8.87
CA ALA A 223 -0.49 19.15 8.39
C ALA A 223 -0.48 20.49 9.14
N GLU A 224 -0.35 21.58 8.40
CA GLU A 224 -0.33 22.94 8.94
C GLU A 224 -1.67 23.20 9.64
N PRO A 225 -1.66 23.65 10.92
CA PRO A 225 -2.91 23.93 11.62
C PRO A 225 -3.68 25.02 10.86
N ALA A 226 -4.95 24.73 10.57
CA ALA A 226 -5.83 25.65 9.86
C ALA A 226 -5.79 27.04 10.52
N PRO A 227 -5.74 28.13 9.73
CA PRO A 227 -5.66 29.48 10.27
C PRO A 227 -6.85 29.74 11.17
N ALA A 228 -6.56 30.13 12.42
CA ALA A 228 -7.55 30.51 13.40
C ALA A 228 -8.47 31.57 12.81
N LYS A 229 -9.79 31.31 12.80
CA LYS A 229 -10.78 32.30 12.41
C LYS A 229 -10.67 33.49 13.36
N SER A 230 -10.09 34.58 12.88
CA SER A 230 -10.09 35.87 13.57
C SER A 230 -11.53 36.30 13.79
N ALA A 231 -11.97 36.28 15.06
CA ALA A 231 -13.22 36.89 15.47
C ALA A 231 -13.06 38.41 15.32
N GLN A 232 -13.74 39.01 14.34
CA GLN A 232 -14.00 40.44 14.33
C GLN A 232 -15.12 40.71 15.35
N SER A 233 -14.80 41.48 16.38
CA SER A 233 -15.75 42.23 17.21
C SER A 233 -15.91 43.63 16.67
#